data_AF-A0A535BSW9-F1
#
_entry.id   AF-A0A535BSW9-F1
#
_cell.length_a   1.000
_cell.length_b   1.000
_cell.length_c   1.000
_cell.angle_alpha   90.00
_cell.angle_beta   90.00
_cell.angle_gamma   90.00
#
_symmetry.space_group_name_H-M   'P 1'
#
loop_
_entity.id
_entity.type
_entity.pdbx_description
1 polymer ?
#
loop_
_entity_poly.entity_id
_entity_poly.type
_entity_poly.pdbx_seq_one_letter_code
_entity_poly.pdbx_strand_id
1 'polypeptide(L)'
;MSEAVATFTFGADKAAAAAARQGKTLPAMPEGMDGATLTVTVGPAVGEIYGNLNQNPSSASANSINLPQLIVAKSASPTAKSTQVTVQQLEAFILAQPGISKELKAAIGAIGDPSTTLLIPVPVEYATSKPVTVQGVDGVALGDNTGVGSGVVWVKGGNVYVVAGSIKQSDAIDIANNLK
;
A
#
# COMPACT_ATOMS: atom_id res chain seq x y z
N MET A 1 12.17 9.62 11.89
CA MET A 1 10.75 9.36 11.58
C MET A 1 10.46 7.90 11.86
N SER A 2 9.29 7.59 12.42
CA SER A 2 8.94 6.26 12.90
C SER A 2 8.50 5.36 11.74
N GLU A 3 8.96 4.11 11.76
CA GLU A 3 8.34 3.02 11.00
C GLU A 3 6.98 2.65 11.61
N ALA A 4 6.10 2.07 10.82
CA ALA A 4 4.88 1.45 11.31
C ALA A 4 5.01 -0.07 11.21
N VAL A 5 4.71 -0.77 12.30
CA VAL A 5 4.81 -2.24 12.36
C VAL A 5 3.43 -2.80 12.71
N ALA A 6 2.95 -3.73 11.90
CA ALA A 6 1.73 -4.49 12.14
C ALA A 6 2.09 -5.97 12.28
N THR A 7 1.56 -6.61 13.32
CA THR A 7 1.78 -8.04 13.59
C THR A 7 0.46 -8.79 13.65
N PHE A 8 0.41 -9.96 13.02
CA PHE A 8 -0.72 -10.89 13.09
C PHE A 8 -0.20 -12.27 13.46
N THR A 9 -0.72 -12.85 14.54
CA THR A 9 -0.40 -14.23 14.93
C THR A 9 -1.58 -15.13 14.64
N PHE A 10 -1.35 -16.17 13.83
CA PHE A 10 -2.35 -17.17 13.51
C PHE A 10 -2.64 -18.06 14.72
N GLY A 11 -3.92 -18.42 14.92
CA GLY A 11 -4.34 -19.32 15.98
C GLY A 11 -5.32 -20.37 15.45
N ALA A 12 -4.94 -21.65 15.58
CA ALA A 12 -5.69 -22.78 15.07
C ALA A 12 -7.11 -22.87 15.68
N ASP A 13 -7.22 -22.73 17.00
CA ASP A 13 -8.50 -22.78 17.70
C ASP A 13 -9.47 -21.67 17.24
N LYS A 14 -8.93 -20.47 16.99
CA LYS A 14 -9.72 -19.34 16.48
C LYS A 14 -10.22 -19.60 15.06
N ALA A 15 -9.36 -20.16 14.21
CA ALA A 15 -9.72 -20.50 12.84
C ALA A 15 -10.76 -21.63 12.81
N ALA A 16 -10.59 -22.68 13.62
CA ALA A 16 -11.56 -23.76 13.76
C ALA A 16 -12.92 -23.26 14.27
N ALA A 17 -12.93 -22.39 15.29
CA ALA A 17 -14.15 -21.78 15.79
C ALA A 17 -14.83 -20.88 14.74
N ALA A 18 -14.07 -20.14 13.93
CA ALA A 18 -14.60 -19.31 12.85
C ALA A 18 -15.24 -20.16 11.74
N ALA A 19 -14.59 -21.27 11.35
CA ALA A 19 -15.13 -22.22 10.38
C ALA A 19 -16.42 -22.89 10.90
N ALA A 20 -16.42 -23.33 12.16
CA ALA A 20 -17.56 -23.97 12.80
C ALA A 20 -18.80 -23.05 12.86
N ARG A 21 -18.62 -21.75 13.14
CA ARG A 21 -19.71 -20.75 13.09
C ARG A 21 -20.36 -20.63 11.71
N GLN A 22 -19.64 -20.99 10.65
CA GLN A 22 -20.15 -21.02 9.28
C GLN A 22 -20.60 -22.43 8.84
N GLY A 23 -20.65 -23.40 9.76
CA GLY A 23 -20.98 -24.79 9.45
C GLY A 23 -19.97 -25.47 8.50
N LYS A 24 -18.73 -24.97 8.45
CA LYS A 24 -17.67 -25.46 7.57
C LYS A 24 -16.51 -26.05 8.38
N THR A 25 -15.76 -26.94 7.75
CA THR A 25 -14.54 -27.51 8.30
C THR A 25 -13.33 -26.67 7.90
N LEU A 26 -12.30 -26.74 8.74
CA LEU A 26 -11.03 -26.09 8.47
C LEU A 26 -10.30 -26.83 7.33
N PRO A 27 -9.66 -26.11 6.38
CA PRO A 27 -8.73 -26.74 5.46
C PRO A 27 -7.57 -27.43 6.21
N ALA A 28 -6.94 -28.41 5.57
CA ALA A 28 -5.77 -29.09 6.14
C ALA A 28 -4.67 -28.06 6.46
N MET A 29 -4.26 -28.01 7.74
CA MET A 29 -3.32 -27.02 8.23
C MET A 29 -1.88 -27.44 7.94
N PRO A 30 -1.03 -26.54 7.39
CA PRO A 30 0.40 -26.79 7.28
C PRO A 30 1.05 -27.01 8.65
N GLU A 31 2.11 -27.82 8.69
CA GLU A 31 2.92 -27.97 9.90
C GLU A 31 3.56 -26.63 10.29
N GLY A 32 3.58 -26.31 11.59
CA GLY A 32 4.11 -25.04 12.12
C GLY A 32 3.21 -23.83 11.88
N MET A 33 1.98 -24.01 11.38
CA MET A 33 1.08 -22.90 11.09
C MET A 33 0.53 -22.23 12.36
N ASP A 34 0.22 -23.02 13.38
CA ASP A 34 -0.31 -22.51 14.64
C ASP A 34 0.74 -21.66 15.38
N GLY A 35 0.35 -20.46 15.79
CA GLY A 35 1.26 -19.48 16.39
C GLY A 35 2.24 -18.83 15.40
N ALA A 36 2.15 -19.09 14.09
CA ALA A 36 2.96 -18.37 13.11
C ALA A 36 2.58 -16.88 13.12
N THR A 37 3.58 -16.00 13.14
CA THR A 37 3.37 -14.55 13.17
C THR A 37 3.79 -13.94 11.84
N LEU A 38 2.89 -13.19 11.21
CA LEU A 38 3.18 -12.27 10.12
C LEU A 38 3.55 -10.91 10.72
N THR A 39 4.69 -10.37 10.32
CA THR A 39 5.08 -9.00 10.62
C THR A 39 5.18 -8.23 9.31
N VAL A 40 4.41 -7.16 9.20
CA VAL A 40 4.48 -6.19 8.10
C VAL A 40 5.11 -4.91 8.64
N THR A 41 6.20 -4.49 8.03
CA THR A 41 6.89 -3.25 8.37
C THR A 41 6.75 -2.27 7.23
N VAL A 42 6.17 -1.11 7.51
CA VAL A 42 6.16 0.05 6.61
C VAL A 42 7.30 0.95 7.04
N GLY A 43 8.29 1.09 6.16
CA GLY A 43 9.52 1.80 6.48
C GLY A 43 9.31 3.30 6.68
N PRO A 44 10.30 4.00 7.28
CA PRO A 44 10.22 5.42 7.50
C PRO A 44 10.04 6.18 6.18
N ALA A 45 9.26 7.24 6.21
CA ALA A 45 9.09 8.19 5.12
C ALA A 45 9.78 9.51 5.46
N VAL A 46 10.33 10.20 4.47
CA VAL A 46 10.76 11.60 4.53
C VAL A 46 10.10 12.35 3.40
N GLY A 47 9.68 13.58 3.65
CA GLY A 47 9.12 14.42 2.60
C GLY A 47 9.32 15.89 2.89
N GLU A 48 9.39 16.65 1.83
CA GLU A 48 9.43 18.10 1.83
C GLU A 48 8.12 18.63 1.24
N ILE A 49 7.55 19.61 1.93
CA ILE A 49 6.31 20.25 1.52
C ILE A 49 6.63 21.70 1.20
N TYR A 50 6.22 22.13 0.02
CA TYR A 50 6.41 23.48 -0.50
C TYR A 50 5.06 24.19 -0.61
N GLY A 51 5.07 25.51 -0.37
CA GLY A 51 3.91 26.38 -0.49
C GLY A 51 3.39 26.91 0.85
N ASN A 52 2.14 27.37 0.85
CA ASN A 52 1.53 27.96 2.04
C ASN A 52 1.10 26.88 3.05
N LEU A 53 1.96 26.61 4.03
CA LEU A 53 1.77 25.59 5.07
C LEU A 53 0.72 25.97 6.14
N ASN A 54 0.07 27.14 6.03
CA ASN A 54 -1.01 27.52 6.93
C ASN A 54 -2.30 26.72 6.69
N GLN A 55 -2.34 25.91 5.63
CA GLN A 55 -3.36 24.87 5.45
C GLN A 55 -2.93 23.65 6.26
N ASN A 56 -3.65 23.31 7.33
CA ASN A 56 -3.32 22.19 8.22
C ASN A 56 -3.27 20.86 7.42
N PRO A 57 -2.07 20.29 7.17
CA PRO A 57 -1.93 19.06 6.39
C PRO A 57 -2.46 17.82 7.14
N SER A 58 -2.74 17.97 8.45
CA SER A 58 -3.27 16.91 9.32
C SER A 58 -4.77 16.68 9.14
N SER A 59 -5.45 17.49 8.32
CA SER A 59 -6.87 17.33 7.95
C SER A 59 -7.02 16.60 6.61
N ALA A 60 -6.16 15.62 6.32
CA ALA A 60 -6.35 14.68 5.23
C ALA A 60 -7.51 13.73 5.57
N SER A 61 -8.74 14.26 5.53
CA SER A 61 -9.94 13.45 5.44
C SER A 61 -10.02 12.88 4.03
N ALA A 62 -10.39 11.61 3.88
CA ALA A 62 -10.69 11.02 2.57
C ALA A 62 -11.77 11.81 1.79
N ASN A 63 -12.53 12.66 2.48
CA ASN A 63 -13.60 13.50 1.93
C ASN A 63 -13.14 14.93 1.58
N SER A 64 -11.88 15.30 1.85
CA SER A 64 -11.35 16.63 1.51
C SER A 64 -9.87 16.53 1.16
N ILE A 65 -9.58 16.50 -0.14
CA ILE A 65 -8.20 16.56 -0.66
C ILE A 65 -7.74 18.02 -0.56
N ASN A 66 -7.11 18.38 0.56
CA ASN A 66 -6.41 19.65 0.70
C ASN A 66 -4.93 19.41 0.41
N LEU A 67 -4.54 19.50 -0.86
CA LEU A 67 -3.17 19.30 -1.29
C LEU A 67 -2.37 20.60 -1.14
N PRO A 68 -1.20 20.57 -0.48
CA PRO A 68 -0.28 21.69 -0.55
C PRO A 68 0.20 21.90 -2.00
N GLN A 69 0.94 22.98 -2.24
CA GLN A 69 1.40 23.30 -3.60
C GLN A 69 2.26 22.18 -4.17
N LEU A 70 3.20 21.64 -3.39
CA LEU A 70 4.03 20.52 -3.80
C LEU A 70 4.49 19.71 -2.59
N ILE A 71 4.49 18.40 -2.73
CA ILE A 71 5.08 17.41 -1.85
C ILE A 71 6.06 16.60 -2.69
N VAL A 72 7.28 16.46 -2.18
CA VAL A 72 8.24 15.47 -2.67
C VAL A 72 8.59 14.57 -1.50
N ALA A 73 8.30 13.28 -1.62
CA ALA A 73 8.50 12.33 -0.54
C ALA A 73 9.15 11.04 -1.02
N LYS A 74 9.84 10.38 -0.09
CA LYS A 74 10.49 9.08 -0.24
C LYS A 74 10.24 8.26 1.01
N SER A 75 9.88 7.00 0.86
CA SER A 75 9.84 6.03 1.96
C SER A 75 10.53 4.73 1.58
N ALA A 76 10.99 3.97 2.57
CA ALA A 76 11.40 2.60 2.31
C ALA A 76 10.18 1.74 1.96
N SER A 77 10.33 0.84 0.98
CA SER A 77 9.25 -0.07 0.58
C SER A 77 8.79 -0.92 1.76
N PRO A 78 7.48 -1.24 1.86
CA PRO A 78 7.00 -2.17 2.87
C PRO A 78 7.66 -3.53 2.74
N THR A 79 7.77 -4.25 3.86
CA THR A 79 8.27 -5.63 3.88
C THR A 79 7.35 -6.51 4.69
N ALA A 80 7.27 -7.79 4.33
CA ALA A 80 6.55 -8.81 5.07
C ALA A 80 7.50 -9.95 5.46
N LYS A 81 7.43 -10.38 6.71
CA LYS A 81 8.19 -11.52 7.23
C LYS A 81 7.27 -12.44 8.02
N SER A 82 7.59 -13.73 8.03
CA SER A 82 6.92 -14.70 8.89
C SER A 82 7.95 -15.57 9.62
N THR A 83 7.54 -16.11 10.78
CA THR A 83 8.42 -16.84 11.68
C THR A 83 8.53 -18.32 11.33
N GLN A 84 7.44 -19.08 11.46
CA GLN A 84 7.43 -20.55 11.42
C GLN A 84 7.17 -21.12 10.02
N VAL A 85 6.39 -20.39 9.21
CA VAL A 85 6.08 -20.73 7.83
C VAL A 85 6.47 -19.56 6.92
N THR A 86 6.48 -19.76 5.61
CA THR A 86 6.68 -18.65 4.68
C THR A 86 5.47 -17.70 4.68
N VAL A 87 5.69 -16.44 4.31
CA VAL A 87 4.60 -15.45 4.14
C VAL A 87 3.54 -15.99 3.16
N GLN A 88 3.97 -16.61 2.07
CA GLN A 88 3.08 -17.18 1.05
C GLN A 88 2.25 -18.36 1.58
N GLN A 89 2.83 -19.24 2.41
CA GLN A 89 2.08 -20.33 3.03
C GLN A 89 1.03 -19.81 4.01
N LEU A 90 1.39 -18.83 4.84
CA LEU A 90 0.47 -18.18 5.77
C LEU A 90 -0.66 -17.47 5.04
N GLU A 91 -0.34 -16.69 4.00
CA GLU A 91 -1.31 -16.02 3.14
C GLU A 91 -2.26 -17.02 2.46
N ALA A 92 -1.71 -18.04 1.80
CA ALA A 92 -2.50 -19.06 1.12
C ALA A 92 -3.46 -19.76 2.09
N PHE A 93 -3.01 -20.09 3.30
CA PHE A 93 -3.84 -20.74 4.30
C PHE A 93 -4.93 -19.82 4.87
N ILE A 94 -4.62 -18.54 5.12
CA ILE A 94 -5.62 -17.53 5.54
C ILE A 94 -6.66 -17.34 4.43
N LEU A 95 -6.24 -17.22 3.18
CA LEU A 95 -7.15 -17.05 2.05
C LEU A 95 -7.96 -18.32 1.74
N ALA A 96 -7.50 -19.50 2.16
CA ALA A 96 -8.26 -20.74 2.06
C ALA A 96 -9.38 -20.85 3.11
N GLN A 97 -9.40 -19.98 4.14
CA GLN A 97 -10.39 -20.06 5.21
C GLN A 97 -11.82 -19.85 4.70
N PRO A 98 -12.81 -20.53 5.32
CA PRO A 98 -14.21 -20.27 5.08
C PRO A 98 -14.62 -18.82 5.31
N GLY A 99 -15.41 -18.25 4.38
CA GLY A 99 -16.01 -16.92 4.52
C GLY A 99 -15.20 -15.79 3.88
N ILE A 100 -14.01 -16.06 3.36
CA ILE A 100 -13.25 -15.09 2.56
C ILE A 100 -13.83 -15.05 1.13
N SER A 101 -14.28 -13.87 0.70
CA SER A 101 -14.88 -13.67 -0.63
C SER A 101 -13.85 -13.83 -1.75
N LYS A 102 -14.31 -14.12 -2.98
CA LYS A 102 -13.40 -14.27 -4.13
C LYS A 102 -12.70 -12.95 -4.46
N GLU A 103 -13.42 -11.84 -4.27
CA GLU A 103 -12.94 -10.49 -4.50
C GLU A 103 -11.83 -10.14 -3.53
N LEU A 104 -11.97 -10.49 -2.24
CA LEU A 104 -10.92 -10.27 -1.25
C LEU A 104 -9.68 -11.13 -1.54
N LYS A 105 -9.86 -12.40 -1.94
CA LYS A 105 -8.72 -13.25 -2.36
C LYS A 105 -7.98 -12.66 -3.55
N ALA A 106 -8.72 -12.17 -4.55
CA ALA A 106 -8.14 -11.53 -5.72
C ALA A 106 -7.42 -10.23 -5.35
N ALA A 107 -8.01 -9.39 -4.49
CA ALA A 107 -7.41 -8.15 -4.05
C ALA A 107 -6.11 -8.38 -3.26
N ILE A 108 -6.09 -9.33 -2.33
CA ILE A 108 -4.89 -9.70 -1.57
C ILE A 108 -3.84 -10.33 -2.50
N GLY A 109 -4.24 -11.27 -3.36
CA GLY A 109 -3.33 -11.90 -4.32
C GLY A 109 -2.74 -10.92 -5.35
N ALA A 110 -3.45 -9.82 -5.66
CA ALA A 110 -2.92 -8.75 -6.52
C ALA A 110 -1.83 -7.91 -5.84
N ILE A 111 -1.72 -7.96 -4.50
CA ILE A 111 -0.60 -7.35 -3.78
C ILE A 111 0.67 -8.18 -4.01
N GLY A 112 0.61 -9.48 -3.77
CA GLY A 112 1.79 -10.34 -3.84
C GLY A 112 2.90 -9.87 -2.88
N ASP A 113 4.10 -9.62 -3.40
CA ASP A 113 5.21 -9.10 -2.59
C ASP A 113 5.10 -7.57 -2.39
N PRO A 114 4.82 -7.08 -1.17
CA PRO A 114 4.63 -5.67 -0.92
C PRO A 114 5.94 -4.85 -1.02
N SER A 115 7.10 -5.49 -1.15
CA SER A 115 8.36 -4.81 -1.42
C SER A 115 8.50 -4.34 -2.87
N THR A 116 7.76 -4.98 -3.79
CA THR A 116 7.75 -4.69 -5.22
C THR A 116 6.40 -4.20 -5.75
N THR A 117 5.32 -4.41 -5.00
CA THR A 117 3.97 -4.01 -5.39
C THR A 117 3.43 -2.96 -4.43
N LEU A 118 3.05 -1.79 -4.95
CA LEU A 118 2.51 -0.72 -4.14
C LEU A 118 0.99 -0.61 -4.30
N LEU A 119 0.27 -0.63 -3.18
CA LEU A 119 -1.14 -0.30 -3.14
C LEU A 119 -1.31 1.22 -3.16
N ILE A 120 -1.96 1.72 -4.20
CA ILE A 120 -2.28 3.15 -4.35
C ILE A 120 -3.80 3.31 -4.26
N PRO A 121 -4.34 3.82 -3.15
CA PRO A 121 -5.76 4.14 -3.04
C PRO A 121 -6.10 5.29 -3.99
N VAL A 122 -6.93 5.02 -5.00
CA VAL A 122 -7.41 6.05 -5.93
C VAL A 122 -8.86 6.37 -5.56
N PRO A 123 -9.15 7.56 -5.01
CA PRO A 123 -10.52 7.97 -4.77
C PRO A 123 -11.16 8.32 -6.12
N VAL A 124 -12.00 7.40 -6.62
CA VAL A 124 -12.58 7.44 -7.98
C VAL A 124 -13.44 8.68 -8.27
N GLU A 125 -13.90 9.38 -7.22
CA GLU A 125 -14.67 10.62 -7.34
C GLU A 125 -13.78 11.84 -7.61
N TYR A 126 -12.48 11.76 -7.32
CA TYR A 126 -11.57 12.91 -7.33
C TYR A 126 -10.38 12.76 -8.29
N ALA A 127 -10.04 11.54 -8.72
CA ALA A 127 -8.90 11.32 -9.59
C ALA A 127 -9.06 10.11 -10.51
N THR A 128 -8.42 10.18 -11.67
CA THR A 128 -8.12 9.01 -12.51
C THR A 128 -6.65 8.62 -12.34
N SER A 129 -6.33 7.35 -12.60
CA SER A 129 -4.96 6.84 -12.60
C SER A 129 -4.51 6.43 -13.99
N LYS A 130 -3.22 6.61 -14.29
CA LYS A 130 -2.60 6.19 -15.55
C LYS A 130 -1.21 5.60 -15.28
N PRO A 131 -0.83 4.48 -15.93
CA PRO A 131 0.53 4.00 -15.91
C PRO A 131 1.44 5.01 -16.62
N VAL A 132 2.63 5.24 -16.05
CA VAL A 132 3.67 6.13 -16.60
C VAL A 132 5.04 5.53 -16.36
N THR A 133 6.05 6.01 -17.08
CA THR A 133 7.45 5.68 -16.83
C THR A 133 8.13 6.88 -16.17
N VAL A 134 8.81 6.65 -15.05
CA VAL A 134 9.56 7.66 -14.30
C VAL A 134 10.97 7.16 -14.09
N GLN A 135 11.98 7.92 -14.52
CA GLN A 135 13.39 7.56 -14.41
C GLN A 135 13.72 6.12 -14.88
N GLY A 136 13.01 5.64 -15.92
CA GLY A 136 13.19 4.31 -16.51
C GLY A 136 12.51 3.15 -15.76
N VAL A 137 11.71 3.42 -14.72
CA VAL A 137 10.90 2.41 -14.02
C VAL A 137 9.41 2.71 -14.14
N ASP A 138 8.59 1.69 -13.92
CA ASP A 138 7.14 1.82 -13.91
C ASP A 138 6.66 2.66 -12.72
N GLY A 139 5.67 3.50 -12.97
CA GLY A 139 4.99 4.33 -11.98
C GLY A 139 3.53 4.54 -12.32
N VAL A 140 2.82 5.19 -11.40
CA VAL A 140 1.40 5.51 -11.54
C VAL A 140 1.22 7.00 -11.34
N ALA A 141 0.67 7.67 -12.35
CA ALA A 141 0.25 9.06 -12.25
C ALA A 141 -1.24 9.14 -11.88
N LEU A 142 -1.57 10.11 -11.04
CA LEU A 142 -2.90 10.41 -10.53
C LEU A 142 -3.29 11.83 -10.93
N GLY A 143 -4.57 12.04 -11.23
CA GLY A 143 -5.10 13.34 -11.61
C GLY A 143 -4.95 13.65 -13.11
N ASP A 144 -5.00 14.94 -13.45
CA ASP A 144 -4.98 15.44 -14.83
C ASP A 144 -4.15 16.73 -14.97
N ASN A 145 -4.22 17.37 -16.13
CA ASN A 145 -3.43 18.59 -16.40
C ASN A 145 -4.17 19.90 -16.09
N THR A 146 -5.25 19.86 -15.29
CA THR A 146 -5.97 21.07 -14.86
C THR A 146 -5.23 21.83 -13.77
N GLY A 147 -4.40 21.15 -12.97
CA GLY A 147 -3.67 21.75 -11.85
C GLY A 147 -4.44 21.79 -10.53
N VAL A 148 -5.66 21.25 -10.48
CA VAL A 148 -6.47 21.17 -9.24
C VAL A 148 -5.85 20.20 -8.23
N GLY A 149 -5.15 19.17 -8.71
CA GLY A 149 -4.48 18.18 -7.88
C GLY A 149 -3.96 17.04 -8.75
N SER A 150 -2.68 16.71 -8.62
CA SER A 150 -2.07 15.58 -9.33
C SER A 150 -0.87 15.06 -8.58
N GLY A 151 -0.43 13.86 -8.96
CA GLY A 151 0.81 13.31 -8.47
C GLY A 151 1.28 12.11 -9.26
N VAL A 152 2.47 11.66 -8.94
CA VAL A 152 3.06 10.45 -9.48
C VAL A 152 3.75 9.68 -8.36
N VAL A 153 3.56 8.37 -8.38
CA VAL A 153 4.12 7.43 -7.41
C VAL A 153 4.90 6.36 -8.17
N TRP A 154 6.12 6.06 -7.73
CA TRP A 154 6.93 5.00 -8.35
C TRP A 154 7.83 4.33 -7.32
N VAL A 155 8.28 3.12 -7.63
CA VAL A 155 9.19 2.35 -6.78
C VAL A 155 10.53 2.19 -7.49
N LYS A 156 11.62 2.61 -6.85
CA LYS A 156 12.98 2.49 -7.40
C LYS A 156 13.99 2.19 -6.32
N GLY A 157 14.76 1.11 -6.49
CA GLY A 157 15.83 0.73 -5.57
C GLY A 157 15.34 0.53 -4.13
N GLY A 158 14.21 -0.18 -3.94
CA GLY A 158 13.65 -0.49 -2.62
C GLY A 158 13.01 0.71 -1.89
N ASN A 159 12.75 1.80 -2.59
CA ASN A 159 12.10 2.98 -2.04
C ASN A 159 10.88 3.36 -2.88
N VAL A 160 9.82 3.77 -2.19
CA VAL A 160 8.62 4.39 -2.77
C VAL A 160 8.87 5.89 -2.83
N TYR A 161 8.60 6.50 -3.98
CA TYR A 161 8.68 7.94 -4.17
C TYR A 161 7.32 8.50 -4.54
N VAL A 162 7.07 9.72 -4.11
CA VAL A 162 5.86 10.47 -4.42
C VAL A 162 6.24 11.91 -4.77
N VAL A 163 5.69 12.40 -5.87
CA VAL A 163 5.59 13.83 -6.17
C VAL A 163 4.12 14.15 -6.33
N ALA A 164 3.56 15.03 -5.51
CA ALA A 164 2.13 15.35 -5.56
C ALA A 164 1.84 16.77 -5.11
N GLY A 165 0.73 17.36 -5.54
CA GLY A 165 0.32 18.68 -5.11
C GLY A 165 -0.78 19.27 -5.98
N SER A 166 -1.09 20.54 -5.73
CA SER A 166 -1.91 21.38 -6.61
C SER A 166 -1.12 21.80 -7.86
N ILE A 167 -0.69 20.81 -8.65
CA ILE A 167 0.13 20.93 -9.87
C ILE A 167 -0.49 20.12 -11.00
N LYS A 168 -0.03 20.33 -12.23
CA LYS A 168 -0.42 19.49 -13.36
C LYS A 168 0.26 18.13 -13.27
N GLN A 169 -0.41 17.09 -13.79
CA GLN A 169 0.18 15.77 -13.91
C GLN A 169 1.49 15.77 -14.71
N SER A 170 1.60 16.57 -15.79
CA SER A 170 2.85 16.73 -16.54
C SER A 170 3.99 17.24 -15.65
N ASP A 171 3.72 18.26 -14.83
CA ASP A 171 4.71 18.88 -13.96
C ASP A 171 5.18 17.89 -12.87
N ALA A 172 4.25 17.08 -12.34
CA ALA A 172 4.60 16.03 -11.38
C ALA A 172 5.57 15.00 -11.99
N ILE A 173 5.31 14.57 -13.22
CA ILE A 173 6.16 13.62 -13.97
C ILE A 173 7.52 14.25 -14.29
N ASP A 174 7.54 15.52 -14.72
CA ASP A 174 8.76 16.24 -15.05
C ASP A 174 9.64 16.43 -13.82
N ILE A 175 9.07 16.84 -12.68
CA ILE A 175 9.78 16.93 -11.40
C ILE A 175 10.34 15.55 -11.03
N ALA A 176 9.52 14.50 -11.07
CA ALA A 176 9.93 13.16 -10.72
C ALA A 176 11.09 12.64 -11.58
N ASN A 177 11.11 12.93 -12.89
CA ASN A 177 12.20 12.57 -13.79
C ASN A 177 13.51 13.33 -13.50
N ASN A 178 13.44 14.48 -12.83
CA ASN A 178 14.60 15.31 -12.50
C ASN A 178 15.07 15.18 -11.05
N LEU A 179 14.40 14.38 -10.21
CA LEU A 179 14.89 14.03 -8.87
C LEU A 179 16.14 13.15 -8.99
N LYS A 180 17.18 13.50 -8.21
CA LYS A 180 18.45 12.77 -8.16
C LYS A 180 18.52 11.81 -6.99
#